data_AF-A0A915L6U8-F1
#
_entry.id   AF-A0A915L6U8-F1
#
_cell.length_a   1.000
_cell.length_b   1.000
_cell.length_c   1.000
_cell.angle_alpha   90.00
_cell.angle_beta   90.00
_cell.angle_gamma   90.00
#
_symmetry.space_group_name_H-M   'P 1'
#
loop_
_entity.id
_entity.type
_entity.pdbx_description
1 polymer ?
#
loop_
_entity_poly.entity_id
_entity_poly.type
_entity_poly.pdbx_seq_one_letter_code
_entity_poly.pdbx_strand_id
1 'polypeptide(L)'
;MFITQYRHFALSPGKGLKCCQIIDCFGKVIIMAARNTLMQKKPAAKAQILRDYRLRLRDNIRSIRENFSEILKSAKVEHDSQANPFTQFEQDQYELQVRVATISKAGENLLKLISDLKQFLILNDFGYVNEAVTLNTTQCQADQDNLNGRLSNVKDDLSSVLSELEHEYYHRSVLL
;
A
#
# COMPACT_ATOMS: atom_id res chain seq x y z
N MET A 1 -19.06 -3.04 17.12
CA MET A 1 -20.14 -3.91 16.61
C MET A 1 -20.57 -3.52 15.18
N PHE A 2 -19.62 -3.27 14.26
CA PHE A 2 -19.93 -2.81 12.88
C PHE A 2 -19.30 -3.69 11.77
N ILE A 3 -18.67 -4.82 12.14
CA ILE A 3 -17.94 -5.67 11.19
C ILE A 3 -18.81 -6.83 10.64
N THR A 4 -19.97 -7.12 11.25
CA THR A 4 -20.71 -8.35 10.92
C THR A 4 -21.74 -8.22 9.79
N GLN A 5 -21.99 -7.02 9.25
CA GLN A 5 -23.08 -6.82 8.28
C GLN A 5 -22.65 -6.88 6.80
N TYR A 6 -21.35 -6.91 6.51
CA TYR A 6 -20.84 -6.92 5.12
C TYR A 6 -20.74 -8.31 4.47
N ARG A 7 -21.09 -9.38 5.20
CA ARG A 7 -20.95 -10.74 4.68
C ARG A 7 -22.16 -11.24 3.88
N HIS A 8 -23.23 -10.44 3.75
CA HIS A 8 -24.51 -10.93 3.21
C HIS A 8 -24.87 -10.47 1.79
N PHE A 9 -24.00 -9.72 1.08
CA PHE A 9 -24.32 -9.20 -0.26
C PHE A 9 -23.55 -9.89 -1.41
N ALA A 10 -22.82 -10.98 -1.14
CA ALA A 10 -21.95 -11.62 -2.12
C ALA A 10 -22.52 -12.90 -2.78
N LEU A 11 -23.85 -13.03 -2.89
CA LEU A 11 -24.48 -14.16 -3.60
C LEU A 11 -25.72 -13.71 -4.37
N SER A 12 -25.52 -13.15 -5.56
CA SER A 12 -26.49 -13.26 -6.66
C SER A 12 -25.77 -13.20 -8.01
N PRO A 13 -25.93 -14.23 -8.86
CA PRO A 13 -25.33 -14.25 -10.18
C PRO A 13 -26.29 -13.55 -11.15
N GLY A 14 -25.98 -12.30 -11.50
CA GLY A 14 -26.69 -11.62 -12.57
C GLY A 14 -26.73 -10.11 -12.38
N LYS A 15 -26.15 -9.41 -13.35
CA LYS A 15 -26.14 -7.95 -13.56
C LYS A 15 -24.92 -7.19 -13.00
N GLY A 16 -23.89 -7.12 -13.84
CA GLY A 16 -23.34 -5.83 -14.33
C GLY A 16 -22.65 -4.91 -13.33
N LEU A 17 -21.38 -5.22 -13.02
CA LEU A 17 -20.22 -4.33 -13.18
C LEU A 17 -20.40 -2.78 -13.05
N LYS A 18 -21.06 -2.20 -12.04
CA LYS A 18 -20.86 -0.74 -11.74
C LYS A 18 -20.82 -0.34 -10.26
N CYS A 19 -21.25 -1.19 -9.31
CA CYS A 19 -21.21 -0.84 -7.88
C CYS A 19 -19.85 -1.15 -7.20
N CYS A 20 -19.02 -2.01 -7.80
CA CYS A 20 -17.77 -2.46 -7.18
C CYS A 20 -16.66 -1.38 -7.19
N GLN A 21 -16.65 -0.46 -8.15
CA GLN A 21 -15.56 0.52 -8.27
C GLN A 21 -15.64 1.67 -7.25
N ILE A 22 -16.83 2.13 -6.87
CA ILE A 22 -17.00 3.26 -5.95
C ILE A 22 -16.73 2.82 -4.50
N ILE A 23 -17.19 1.63 -4.11
CA ILE A 23 -16.96 1.09 -2.76
C ILE A 23 -15.47 0.72 -2.56
N ASP A 24 -14.77 0.24 -3.59
CA ASP A 24 -13.32 0.00 -3.55
C ASP A 24 -12.53 1.31 -3.43
N CYS A 25 -12.94 2.37 -4.11
CA CYS A 25 -12.27 3.67 -4.06
C CYS A 25 -12.43 4.35 -2.70
N PHE A 26 -13.64 4.36 -2.11
CA PHE A 26 -13.87 4.96 -0.79
C PHE A 26 -13.18 4.17 0.33
N GLY A 27 -13.17 2.83 0.25
CA GLY A 27 -12.43 1.99 1.20
C GLY A 27 -10.92 2.25 1.17
N LYS A 28 -10.33 2.44 -0.01
CA LYS A 28 -8.89 2.73 -0.18
C LYS A 28 -8.51 4.13 0.34
N VAL A 29 -9.36 5.13 0.15
CA VAL A 29 -9.10 6.52 0.60
C VAL A 29 -9.14 6.65 2.13
N ILE A 30 -10.09 6.00 2.82
CA ILE A 30 -10.19 6.04 4.29
C ILE A 30 -9.00 5.29 4.94
N ILE A 31 -8.55 4.18 4.34
CA ILE A 31 -7.34 3.46 4.78
C ILE A 31 -6.07 4.29 4.52
N MET A 32 -6.01 5.08 3.44
CA MET A 32 -4.88 5.96 3.13
C MET A 32 -4.77 7.14 4.10
N ALA A 33 -5.88 7.79 4.46
CA ALA A 33 -5.88 8.94 5.36
C ALA A 33 -5.43 8.58 6.79
N ALA A 34 -5.89 7.43 7.31
CA ALA A 34 -5.49 6.95 8.64
C ALA A 34 -4.02 6.48 8.72
N ARG A 35 -3.37 6.25 7.57
CA ARG A 35 -1.98 5.74 7.49
C ARG A 35 -0.95 6.82 7.19
N ASN A 36 -1.36 7.96 6.63
CA ASN A 36 -0.45 9.07 6.27
C ASN A 36 0.20 9.70 7.52
N THR A 37 -0.46 9.65 8.67
CA THR A 37 0.11 10.09 9.97
C THR A 37 1.16 9.14 10.54
N LEU A 38 1.31 7.91 10.01
CA LEU A 38 2.21 6.87 10.54
C LEU A 38 3.41 6.55 9.64
N MET A 39 3.50 7.11 8.42
CA MET A 39 4.46 6.66 7.39
C MET A 39 5.43 7.73 6.89
N GLN A 40 5.81 8.71 7.71
CA GLN A 40 7.12 9.38 7.55
C GLN A 40 8.27 8.45 7.97
N LYS A 41 8.37 7.25 7.39
CA LYS A 41 9.46 6.32 7.70
C LYS A 41 10.70 6.68 6.87
N LYS A 42 11.73 7.23 7.53
CA LYS A 42 13.05 7.61 7.01
C LYS A 42 13.60 6.63 5.94
N PRO A 43 14.36 7.12 4.94
CA PRO A 43 14.94 6.29 3.86
C PRO A 43 15.76 5.09 4.34
N ALA A 44 16.39 5.19 5.52
CA ALA A 44 17.11 4.08 6.16
C ALA A 44 16.22 2.86 6.48
N ALA A 45 14.95 3.09 6.86
CA ALA A 45 14.01 2.01 7.15
C ALA A 45 13.56 1.28 5.88
N LYS A 46 13.39 2.01 4.76
CA LYS A 46 13.10 1.41 3.45
C LYS A 46 14.26 0.54 2.99
N ALA A 47 15.49 1.03 3.10
CA ALA A 47 16.70 0.28 2.76
C ALA A 47 16.85 -1.00 3.58
N GLN A 48 16.52 -0.97 4.88
CA GLN A 48 16.54 -2.16 5.73
C GLN A 48 15.52 -3.22 5.27
N ILE A 49 14.28 -2.82 4.99
CA ILE A 49 13.23 -3.74 4.51
C ILE A 49 13.68 -4.44 3.21
N LEU A 50 14.27 -3.69 2.27
CA LEU A 50 14.78 -4.26 1.01
C LEU A 50 15.95 -5.22 1.24
N ARG A 51 16.81 -4.97 2.23
CA ARG A 51 17.87 -5.91 2.63
C ARG A 51 17.28 -7.21 3.18
N ASP A 52 16.29 -7.11 4.06
CA ASP A 52 15.64 -8.28 4.66
C ASP A 52 14.92 -9.14 3.61
N TYR A 53 14.29 -8.52 2.62
CA TYR A 53 13.70 -9.22 1.48
C TYR A 53 14.73 -9.97 0.63
N ARG A 54 15.88 -9.33 0.34
CA ARG A 54 16.98 -10.00 -0.38
C ARG A 54 17.55 -11.17 0.40
N LEU A 55 17.70 -11.02 1.72
CA LEU A 55 18.16 -12.08 2.60
C LEU A 55 17.20 -13.28 2.56
N ARG A 56 15.90 -13.03 2.79
CA ARG A 56 14.84 -14.05 2.71
C ARG A 56 14.84 -14.78 1.35
N LEU A 57 14.95 -14.03 0.25
CA LEU A 57 15.01 -14.63 -1.09
C LEU A 57 16.20 -15.58 -1.22
N ARG A 58 17.40 -15.09 -0.90
CA ARG A 58 18.64 -15.86 -1.02
C ARG A 58 18.61 -17.12 -0.17
N ASP A 59 18.17 -17.00 1.07
CA ASP A 59 18.20 -18.10 2.03
C ASP A 59 17.16 -19.18 1.68
N ASN A 60 15.96 -18.79 1.21
CA ASN A 60 14.96 -19.77 0.75
C ASN A 60 15.39 -20.46 -0.56
N ILE A 61 15.98 -19.74 -1.53
CA ILE A 61 16.53 -20.37 -2.75
C ILE A 61 17.67 -21.33 -2.41
N ARG A 62 18.57 -20.93 -1.50
CA ARG A 62 19.66 -21.78 -1.03
C ARG A 62 19.13 -23.06 -0.39
N SER A 63 18.15 -22.93 0.51
CA SER A 63 17.52 -24.07 1.18
C SER A 63 16.87 -25.04 0.19
N ILE A 64 16.15 -24.54 -0.83
CA ILE A 64 15.55 -25.39 -1.87
C ILE A 64 16.64 -26.17 -2.61
N ARG A 65 17.71 -25.49 -3.04
CA ARG A 65 18.81 -26.11 -3.79
C ARG A 65 19.54 -27.16 -2.96
N GLU A 66 19.85 -26.86 -1.70
CA GLU A 66 20.58 -27.76 -0.80
C GLU A 66 19.74 -29.00 -0.49
N ASN A 67 18.48 -28.85 -0.10
CA ASN A 67 17.60 -29.98 0.16
C ASN A 67 17.40 -30.85 -1.10
N PHE A 68 17.23 -30.24 -2.26
CA PHE A 68 17.11 -30.98 -3.52
C PHE A 68 18.39 -31.74 -3.87
N SER A 69 19.56 -31.13 -3.66
CA SER A 69 20.85 -31.81 -3.87
C SER A 69 21.01 -33.01 -2.96
N GLU A 70 20.58 -32.94 -1.71
CA GLU A 70 20.67 -34.07 -0.79
C GLU A 70 19.68 -35.18 -1.17
N ILE A 71 18.46 -34.85 -1.61
CA ILE A 71 17.52 -35.84 -2.16
C ILE A 71 18.15 -36.62 -3.32
N LEU A 72 18.85 -35.93 -4.23
CA LEU A 72 19.54 -36.57 -5.34
C LEU A 72 20.71 -37.46 -4.90
N LYS A 73 21.40 -37.10 -3.81
CA LYS A 73 22.46 -37.94 -3.23
C LYS A 73 21.86 -39.20 -2.60
N SER A 74 20.81 -39.08 -1.81
CA SER A 74 20.12 -40.22 -1.19
C SER A 74 19.46 -41.15 -2.22
N ALA A 75 19.11 -40.64 -3.40
CA ALA A 75 18.58 -41.46 -4.49
C ALA A 75 19.66 -42.33 -5.17
N LYS A 76 20.96 -42.05 -4.96
CA LYS A 76 22.03 -42.93 -5.43
C LYS A 76 22.15 -44.12 -4.49
N VAL A 77 21.94 -45.31 -5.03
CA VAL A 77 22.11 -46.56 -4.29
C VAL A 77 23.61 -46.86 -4.20
N GLU A 78 24.24 -46.48 -3.09
CA GLU A 78 25.59 -46.91 -2.73
C GLU A 78 25.50 -47.98 -1.62
N HIS A 79 26.27 -49.07 -1.75
CA HIS A 79 26.16 -50.25 -0.88
C HIS A 79 27.08 -50.17 0.36
N ASP A 80 27.41 -48.96 0.81
CA ASP A 80 28.42 -48.71 1.83
C ASP A 80 27.86 -48.59 3.26
N SER A 81 26.54 -48.75 3.46
CA SER A 81 25.95 -48.67 4.79
C SER A 81 26.22 -49.95 5.61
N GLN A 82 26.79 -49.78 6.80
CA GLN A 82 26.98 -50.85 7.79
C GLN A 82 25.67 -51.20 8.55
N ALA A 83 24.57 -50.49 8.29
CA ALA A 83 23.27 -50.69 8.92
C ALA A 83 22.45 -51.81 8.25
N ASN A 84 21.48 -52.37 8.98
CA ASN A 84 20.51 -53.32 8.43
C ASN A 84 19.70 -52.65 7.30
N PRO A 85 19.54 -53.28 6.11
CA PRO A 85 18.77 -52.74 4.99
C PRO A 85 17.39 -52.19 5.34
N PHE A 86 16.66 -52.83 6.25
CA PHE A 86 15.34 -52.36 6.67
C PHE A 86 15.41 -51.05 7.45
N THR A 87 16.39 -50.91 8.35
CA THR A 87 16.59 -49.68 9.14
C THR A 87 17.08 -48.54 8.26
N GLN A 88 17.98 -48.84 7.31
CA GLN A 88 18.47 -47.85 6.33
C GLN A 88 17.32 -47.31 5.48
N PHE A 89 16.46 -48.19 4.97
CA PHE A 89 15.31 -47.81 4.16
C PHE A 89 14.35 -46.86 4.90
N GLU A 90 14.01 -47.18 6.16
CA GLU A 90 13.15 -46.30 6.95
C GLU A 90 13.81 -44.95 7.22
N GLN A 91 15.11 -44.94 7.55
CA GLN A 91 15.86 -43.70 7.76
C GLN A 91 15.86 -42.82 6.50
N ASP A 92 16.18 -43.39 5.34
CA ASP A 92 16.20 -42.68 4.06
C ASP A 92 14.82 -42.13 3.70
N GLN A 93 13.75 -42.90 3.99
CA GLN A 93 12.38 -42.47 3.78
C GLN A 93 12.02 -41.27 4.66
N TYR A 94 12.36 -41.29 5.96
CA TYR A 94 12.10 -40.15 6.84
C TYR A 94 12.91 -38.92 6.42
N GLU A 95 14.17 -39.09 6.08
CA GLU A 95 15.04 -38.01 5.65
C GLU A 95 14.53 -37.35 4.37
N LEU A 96 14.13 -38.15 3.38
CA LEU A 96 13.49 -37.68 2.16
C LEU A 96 12.22 -36.86 2.46
N GLN A 97 11.34 -37.36 3.32
CA GLN A 97 10.11 -36.65 3.68
C GLN A 97 10.39 -35.28 4.31
N VAL A 98 11.36 -35.20 5.24
CA VAL A 98 11.76 -33.94 5.88
C VAL A 98 12.33 -32.96 4.86
N ARG A 99 13.16 -33.43 3.92
CA ARG A 99 13.75 -32.60 2.87
C ARG A 99 12.68 -32.04 1.93
N VAL A 100 11.73 -32.86 1.49
CA VAL A 100 10.60 -32.43 0.65
C VAL A 100 9.73 -31.40 1.39
N ALA A 101 9.42 -31.64 2.66
CA ALA A 101 8.66 -30.69 3.48
C ALA A 101 9.38 -29.34 3.62
N THR A 102 10.71 -29.36 3.77
CA THR A 102 11.54 -28.15 3.87
C THR A 102 11.54 -27.35 2.56
N ILE A 103 11.61 -28.03 1.40
CA ILE A 103 11.47 -27.39 0.08
C ILE A 103 10.10 -26.71 -0.06
N SER A 104 9.03 -27.43 0.29
CA SER A 104 7.66 -26.90 0.22
C SER A 104 7.50 -25.64 1.08
N LYS A 105 8.01 -25.69 2.32
CA LYS A 105 8.02 -24.55 3.24
C LYS A 105 8.79 -23.35 2.69
N ALA A 106 9.95 -23.58 2.08
CA ALA A 106 10.72 -22.52 1.44
C ALA A 106 9.97 -21.89 0.27
N GLY A 107 9.24 -22.69 -0.52
CA GLY A 107 8.34 -22.22 -1.57
C GLY A 107 7.21 -21.33 -1.03
N GLU A 108 6.55 -21.74 0.05
CA GLU A 108 5.52 -20.92 0.70
C GLU A 108 6.08 -19.59 1.21
N ASN A 109 7.29 -19.60 1.80
CA ASN A 109 7.96 -18.39 2.26
C ASN A 109 8.28 -17.41 1.11
N LEU A 110 8.62 -17.93 -0.07
CA LEU A 110 8.81 -17.12 -1.28
C LEU A 110 7.48 -16.52 -1.76
N LEU A 111 6.38 -17.25 -1.72
CA LEU A 111 5.05 -16.71 -2.04
C LEU A 111 4.65 -15.59 -1.07
N LYS A 112 4.90 -15.76 0.23
CA LYS A 112 4.71 -14.69 1.23
C LYS A 112 5.57 -13.47 0.92
N LEU A 113 6.83 -13.67 0.54
CA LEU A 113 7.73 -12.58 0.14
C LEU A 113 7.19 -11.80 -1.07
N ILE A 114 6.61 -12.48 -2.06
CA ILE A 114 5.98 -11.82 -3.22
C ILE A 114 4.79 -10.95 -2.78
N SER A 115 3.95 -11.47 -1.89
CA SER A 115 2.83 -10.71 -1.32
C SER A 115 3.31 -9.48 -0.54
N ASP A 116 4.35 -9.63 0.27
CA ASP A 116 4.98 -8.53 1.02
C ASP A 116 5.54 -7.45 0.06
N LEU A 117 6.18 -7.87 -1.04
CA LEU A 117 6.71 -6.95 -2.06
C LEU A 117 5.59 -6.19 -2.77
N LYS A 118 4.49 -6.86 -3.14
CA LYS A 118 3.31 -6.20 -3.73
C LYS A 118 2.75 -5.15 -2.76
N GLN A 119 2.60 -5.49 -1.49
CA GLN A 119 2.14 -4.55 -0.48
C GLN A 119 3.12 -3.39 -0.30
N PHE A 120 4.43 -3.65 -0.29
CA PHE A 120 5.45 -2.62 -0.22
C PHE A 120 5.38 -1.66 -1.40
N LEU A 121 5.23 -2.16 -2.63
CA LEU A 121 5.13 -1.33 -3.84
C LEU A 121 3.87 -0.47 -3.84
N ILE A 122 2.70 -1.07 -3.56
CA ILE A 122 1.43 -0.34 -3.45
C ILE A 122 1.55 0.81 -2.44
N LEU A 123 2.23 0.60 -1.31
CA LEU A 123 2.38 1.62 -0.28
C LEU A 123 3.46 2.67 -0.59
N ASN A 124 4.43 2.39 -1.45
CA ASN A 124 5.50 3.33 -1.79
C ASN A 124 5.21 4.16 -3.05
N ASP A 125 4.30 3.70 -3.92
CA ASP A 125 3.82 4.48 -5.08
C ASP A 125 3.11 5.78 -4.66
N PHE A 126 2.68 5.88 -3.40
CA PHE A 126 2.15 7.12 -2.86
C PHE A 126 3.18 8.24 -2.71
N GLY A 127 4.50 8.00 -2.78
CA GLY A 127 5.49 9.08 -2.65
C GLY A 127 5.33 10.16 -3.72
N TYR A 128 5.30 9.74 -4.99
CA TYR A 128 5.09 10.63 -6.14
C TYR A 128 3.68 11.25 -6.12
N VAL A 129 2.67 10.44 -5.81
CA VAL A 129 1.28 10.94 -5.68
C VAL A 129 1.17 11.97 -4.56
N ASN A 130 1.86 11.78 -3.44
CA ASN A 130 1.82 12.68 -2.29
C ASN A 130 2.59 13.98 -2.59
N GLU A 131 3.69 13.93 -3.35
CA GLU A 131 4.36 15.12 -3.88
C GLU A 131 3.48 15.89 -4.87
N ALA A 132 2.86 15.19 -5.83
CA ALA A 132 1.96 15.80 -6.80
C ALA A 132 0.71 16.42 -6.14
N VAL A 133 0.12 15.74 -5.15
CA VAL A 133 -0.98 16.27 -4.34
C VAL A 133 -0.52 17.50 -3.57
N THR A 134 0.63 17.45 -2.90
CA THR A 134 1.17 18.59 -2.15
C THR A 134 1.37 19.80 -3.05
N LEU A 135 1.99 19.61 -4.22
CA LEU A 135 2.19 20.67 -5.22
C LEU A 135 0.86 21.28 -5.66
N ASN A 136 -0.11 20.45 -6.06
CA ASN A 136 -1.42 20.91 -6.49
C ASN A 136 -2.19 21.63 -5.38
N THR A 137 -2.10 21.15 -4.14
CA THR A 137 -2.69 21.83 -2.97
C THR A 137 -2.06 23.20 -2.76
N THR A 138 -0.73 23.32 -2.83
CA THR A 138 -0.06 24.62 -2.69
C THR A 138 -0.43 25.60 -3.80
N GLN A 139 -0.54 25.13 -5.04
CA GLN A 139 -0.96 25.96 -6.17
C GLN A 139 -2.41 26.43 -5.99
N CYS A 140 -3.32 25.52 -5.64
CA CYS A 140 -4.72 25.85 -5.41
C CYS A 140 -4.89 26.86 -4.27
N GLN A 141 -4.11 26.72 -3.19
CA GLN A 141 -4.08 27.68 -2.09
C GLN A 141 -3.64 29.08 -2.55
N ALA A 142 -2.58 29.16 -3.36
CA ALA A 142 -2.08 30.42 -3.90
C ALA A 142 -3.12 31.09 -4.83
N ASP A 143 -3.79 30.32 -5.67
CA ASP A 143 -4.85 30.81 -6.55
C ASP A 143 -6.06 31.31 -5.72
N GLN A 144 -6.42 30.58 -4.66
CA GLN A 144 -7.49 30.97 -3.76
C GLN A 144 -7.17 32.29 -3.03
N ASP A 145 -5.93 32.46 -2.55
CA ASP A 145 -5.50 33.70 -1.89
C ASP A 145 -5.50 34.89 -2.86
N ASN A 146 -5.11 34.68 -4.13
CA ASN A 146 -5.20 35.69 -5.17
C ASN A 146 -6.66 36.12 -5.43
N LEU A 147 -7.56 35.14 -5.59
CA LEU A 147 -8.98 35.42 -5.82
C LEU A 147 -9.62 36.13 -4.63
N ASN A 148 -9.30 35.71 -3.41
CA ASN A 148 -9.78 36.37 -2.18
C ASN A 148 -9.28 37.82 -2.10
N GLY A 149 -8.01 38.07 -2.44
CA GLY A 149 -7.47 39.43 -2.49
C GLY A 149 -8.20 40.31 -3.50
N ARG A 150 -8.44 39.81 -4.72
CA ARG A 150 -9.21 40.52 -5.75
C ARG A 150 -10.64 40.80 -5.31
N LEU A 151 -11.29 39.84 -4.67
CA LEU A 151 -12.65 39.99 -4.15
C LEU A 151 -12.71 41.06 -3.04
N SER A 152 -11.71 41.09 -2.14
CA SER A 152 -11.61 42.12 -1.11
C SER A 152 -11.48 43.51 -1.74
N ASN A 153 -10.62 43.67 -2.75
CA ASN A 153 -10.46 44.97 -3.41
C ASN A 153 -11.77 45.46 -4.04
N VAL A 154 -12.48 44.59 -4.77
CA VAL A 154 -13.77 44.96 -5.38
C VAL A 154 -14.81 45.32 -4.32
N LYS A 155 -14.83 44.60 -3.19
CA LYS A 155 -15.69 44.93 -2.06
C LYS A 155 -15.37 46.32 -1.51
N ASP A 156 -14.10 46.66 -1.35
CA ASP A 156 -13.67 47.94 -0.81
C ASP A 156 -13.99 49.09 -1.78
N ASP A 157 -13.78 48.90 -3.09
CA ASP A 157 -14.17 49.85 -4.14
C ASP A 157 -15.68 50.12 -4.12
N LEU A 158 -16.50 49.06 -4.06
CA LEU A 158 -17.96 49.19 -3.98
C LEU A 158 -18.38 49.93 -2.71
N SER A 159 -17.75 49.63 -1.58
CA SER A 159 -18.02 50.30 -0.30
C SER A 159 -17.69 51.80 -0.39
N SER A 160 -16.60 52.18 -1.05
CA SER A 160 -16.24 53.58 -1.28
C SER A 160 -17.30 54.29 -2.11
N VAL A 161 -17.68 53.71 -3.26
CA VAL A 161 -18.70 54.28 -4.15
C VAL A 161 -20.04 54.43 -3.45
N LEU A 162 -20.45 53.44 -2.65
CA LEU A 162 -21.68 53.51 -1.87
C LEU A 162 -21.63 54.64 -0.84
N SER A 163 -20.53 54.78 -0.09
CA SER A 163 -20.37 55.86 0.90
C SER A 163 -20.36 57.25 0.24
N GLU A 164 -19.74 57.40 -0.93
CA GLU A 164 -19.78 58.63 -1.71
C GLU A 164 -21.21 58.98 -2.16
N LEU A 165 -21.95 57.99 -2.68
CA LEU A 165 -23.34 58.17 -3.09
C LEU A 165 -24.27 58.51 -1.91
N GLU A 166 -24.08 57.85 -0.77
CA GLU A 166 -24.81 58.16 0.47
C GLU A 166 -24.56 59.60 0.91
N HIS A 167 -23.29 60.03 0.91
CA HIS A 167 -22.93 61.40 1.27
C HIS A 167 -23.59 62.43 0.35
N GLU A 168 -23.51 62.24 -0.98
CA GLU A 168 -24.17 63.10 -1.97
C GLU A 168 -25.69 63.14 -1.79
N TYR A 169 -26.33 62.00 -1.52
CA TYR A 169 -27.77 61.92 -1.26
C TYR A 169 -28.18 62.73 -0.02
N TYR A 170 -27.46 62.58 1.09
CA TYR A 170 -27.73 63.34 2.31
C TYR A 170 -27.41 64.82 2.14
N HIS A 171 -26.38 65.18 1.38
CA HIS A 171 -26.04 66.59 1.15
C HIS A 171 -27.08 67.29 0.26
N ARG A 172 -27.61 66.59 -0.75
CA ARG A 172 -28.59 67.15 -1.69
C ARG A 172 -30.01 67.19 -1.13
N SER A 173 -30.37 66.27 -0.23
CA SER A 173 -31.67 66.28 0.46
C SER A 173 -31.78 67.36 1.54
N VAL A 174 -30.67 67.92 2.02
CA VAL A 174 -30.65 69.03 2.98
C VAL A 174 -30.69 70.41 2.29
N LEU A 175 -30.48 70.46 0.96
CA LEU A 175 -30.52 71.69 0.15
C LEU A 175 -31.83 71.89 -0.64
N LEU A 176 -32.86 71.09 -0.35
CA LEU A 176 -34.25 71.25 -0.82
C LEU A 176 -35.18 71.42 0.40
#